data_AF-L8H180-F1
#
_entry.id   AF-L8H180-F1
#
_cell.length_a   1.000
_cell.length_b   1.000
_cell.length_c   1.000
_cell.angle_alpha   90.00
_cell.angle_beta   90.00
_cell.angle_gamma   90.00
#
_symmetry.space_group_name_H-M   'P 1'
#
loop_
_entity.id
_entity.type
_entity.pdbx_description
1 polymer ?
#
loop_
_entity_poly.entity_id
_entity_poly.type
_entity_poly.pdbx_seq_one_letter_code
_entity_poly.pdbx_strand_id
1 'polypeptide(L)'
;MLALLERFFSEGQLTTLGLVLLVIEVFHAYAHANVLLRLQAPTLEQLKARRYYFVFDMATPLMAYCLHESWGPFVLVHALAHTYYVWAWNSGYYAVRIRDWSVREYRGPRLTVDFALTCFDIAVHLLTAHALFRTFLTPAMPLL
;
A
#
# COMPACT_ATOMS: atom_id res chain seq x y z
N MET A 1 -0.63 -16.08 -12.54
CA MET A 1 0.20 -16.09 -11.31
C MET A 1 -0.31 -17.08 -10.28
N LEU A 2 -1.57 -17.03 -9.84
CA LEU A 2 -2.09 -17.92 -8.80
C LEU A 2 -1.95 -19.40 -9.18
N ALA A 3 -2.35 -19.78 -10.40
CA ALA A 3 -2.19 -21.14 -10.92
C ALA A 3 -0.72 -21.63 -11.00
N LEU A 4 0.25 -20.71 -11.04
CA LEU A 4 1.66 -21.06 -10.94
C LEU A 4 2.05 -21.32 -9.48
N LEU A 5 1.58 -20.48 -8.55
CA LEU A 5 1.83 -20.63 -7.12
C LEU A 5 1.22 -21.90 -6.53
N GLU A 6 0.04 -22.31 -6.99
CA GLU A 6 -0.62 -23.57 -6.62
C GLU A 6 0.20 -24.83 -6.96
N ARG A 7 1.20 -24.72 -7.84
CA ARG A 7 2.13 -25.82 -8.12
C ARG A 7 3.18 -26.02 -7.03
N PHE A 8 3.42 -25.00 -6.20
CA PHE A 8 4.49 -24.98 -5.21
C PHE A 8 3.98 -24.88 -3.77
N PHE A 9 2.75 -24.39 -3.58
CA PHE A 9 2.17 -24.14 -2.26
C PHE A 9 0.81 -24.83 -2.14
N SER A 10 0.50 -25.30 -0.93
CA SER A 10 -0.84 -25.84 -0.64
C SER A 10 -1.87 -24.73 -0.52
N GLU A 11 -3.13 -25.07 -0.71
CA GLU A 11 -4.28 -24.16 -0.54
C GLU A 11 -4.27 -23.49 0.85
N GLY A 12 -3.97 -24.26 1.90
CA GLY A 12 -3.86 -23.71 3.27
C GLY A 12 -2.72 -22.71 3.43
N GLN A 13 -1.58 -22.92 2.77
CA GLN A 13 -0.46 -21.98 2.78
C GLN A 13 -0.83 -20.69 2.04
N LEU A 14 -1.44 -20.78 0.87
CA LEU A 14 -1.87 -19.62 0.08
C LEU A 14 -2.96 -18.82 0.79
N THR A 15 -3.92 -19.50 1.43
CA THR A 15 -4.96 -18.86 2.25
C THR A 15 -4.34 -18.11 3.43
N THR A 16 -3.41 -18.76 4.17
CA THR A 16 -2.72 -18.11 5.30
C THR A 16 -1.94 -16.88 4.85
N LEU A 17 -1.22 -16.98 3.74
CA LEU A 17 -0.50 -15.85 3.15
C LEU A 17 -1.46 -14.72 2.76
N GLY A 18 -2.57 -15.05 2.09
CA GLY A 18 -3.60 -14.09 1.71
C GLY A 18 -4.21 -13.34 2.91
N LEU A 19 -4.46 -14.04 4.02
CA LEU A 19 -4.96 -13.42 5.26
C LEU A 19 -3.93 -12.51 5.92
N VAL A 20 -2.65 -12.91 5.94
CA VAL A 20 -1.57 -12.07 6.46
C VAL A 20 -1.44 -10.81 5.61
N LEU A 21 -1.41 -10.95 4.28
CA LEU A 21 -1.37 -9.81 3.37
C LEU A 21 -2.60 -8.91 3.54
N LEU A 22 -3.80 -9.47 3.70
CA LEU A 22 -5.02 -8.70 3.93
C LEU A 22 -4.89 -7.77 5.15
N VAL A 23 -4.41 -8.30 6.29
CA VAL A 23 -4.20 -7.51 7.51
C VAL A 23 -3.16 -6.41 7.27
N ILE A 24 -2.08 -6.73 6.56
CA ILE A 24 -1.02 -5.78 6.22
C ILE A 24 -1.57 -4.66 5.33
N GLU A 25 -2.33 -4.97 4.27
CA GLU A 25 -2.93 -3.97 3.38
C GLU A 25 -3.88 -3.03 4.12
N VAL A 26 -4.72 -3.56 5.02
CA VAL A 26 -5.58 -2.72 5.87
C VAL A 26 -4.75 -1.83 6.80
N PHE A 27 -3.66 -2.36 7.36
CA PHE A 27 -2.75 -1.59 8.18
C PHE A 27 -2.05 -0.46 7.39
N HIS A 28 -1.61 -0.70 6.15
CA HIS A 28 -1.04 0.32 5.28
C HIS A 28 -2.05 1.43 4.97
N ALA A 29 -3.28 1.07 4.58
CA ALA A 29 -4.35 2.05 4.37
C ALA A 29 -4.61 2.89 5.62
N TYR A 30 -4.63 2.28 6.80
CA TYR A 30 -4.75 2.98 8.08
C TYR A 30 -3.55 3.89 8.36
N ALA A 31 -2.32 3.44 8.13
CA ALA A 31 -1.11 4.23 8.34
C ALA A 31 -1.11 5.50 7.46
N HIS A 32 -1.45 5.36 6.18
CA HIS A 32 -1.58 6.50 5.27
C HIS A 32 -2.75 7.42 5.64
N ALA A 33 -3.89 6.87 6.08
CA ALA A 33 -5.01 7.68 6.58
C ALA A 33 -4.62 8.51 7.81
N ASN A 34 -3.79 7.97 8.72
CA ASN A 34 -3.27 8.73 9.85
C ASN A 34 -2.41 9.92 9.44
N VAL A 35 -1.60 9.77 8.38
CA VAL A 35 -0.81 10.86 7.80
C VAL A 35 -1.72 11.88 7.12
N LEU A 36 -2.63 11.42 6.27
CA LEU A 36 -3.60 12.25 5.54
C LEU A 36 -4.44 13.12 6.49
N LEU A 37 -4.97 12.51 7.54
CA LEU A 37 -5.84 13.15 8.54
C LEU A 37 -5.05 13.83 9.67
N ARG A 38 -3.72 13.68 9.71
CA ARG A 38 -2.81 14.23 10.72
C ARG A 38 -3.13 13.81 12.15
N LEU A 39 -3.69 12.62 12.34
CA LEU A 39 -4.07 12.11 13.67
C LEU A 39 -2.83 11.87 14.54
N GLN A 40 -1.79 11.27 13.96
CA GLN A 40 -0.51 10.98 14.62
C GLN A 40 0.66 11.21 13.64
N ALA A 41 0.66 12.37 12.98
CA ALA A 41 1.68 12.68 11.99
C ALA A 41 3.10 12.68 12.61
N PRO A 42 4.09 12.07 11.94
CA PRO A 42 5.46 11.97 12.43
C PRO A 42 6.24 13.29 12.35
N THR A 43 7.38 13.33 13.03
CA THR A 43 8.37 14.41 12.85
C THR A 43 9.15 14.21 11.56
N LEU A 44 9.79 15.28 11.07
CA LEU A 44 10.62 15.23 9.86
C LEU A 44 11.76 14.20 9.97
N GLU A 45 12.41 14.12 11.13
CA GLU A 45 13.51 13.17 11.38
C GLU A 45 13.02 11.73 11.39
N GLN A 46 11.84 11.48 11.98
CA GLN A 46 11.20 10.17 11.91
C GLN A 46 10.93 9.77 10.46
N LEU A 47 10.42 10.69 9.63
CA LEU A 47 10.16 10.40 8.22
C LEU A 47 11.45 10.14 7.43
N LYS A 48 12.52 10.91 7.62
CA LYS A 48 13.81 10.69 6.93
C LYS A 48 14.35 9.26 7.14
N ALA A 49 14.15 8.69 8.33
CA ALA A 49 14.57 7.33 8.64
C ALA A 49 13.72 6.22 7.98
N ARG A 50 12.55 6.54 7.42
CA ARG A 50 11.54 5.55 6.96
C ARG A 50 11.71 5.10 5.51
N ARG A 51 12.83 5.39 4.84
CA ARG A 51 13.02 5.04 3.41
C ARG A 51 12.66 3.59 3.05
N TYR A 52 12.97 2.64 3.95
CA TYR A 52 12.76 1.22 3.70
C TYR A 52 11.33 0.75 3.98
N TYR A 53 10.51 1.58 4.63
CA TYR A 53 9.08 1.31 4.76
C TYR A 53 8.43 1.18 3.38
N PHE A 54 8.80 2.06 2.43
CA PHE A 54 8.27 2.03 1.06
C PHE A 54 8.60 0.74 0.28
N VAL A 55 9.61 -0.02 0.70
CA VAL A 55 9.88 -1.34 0.11
C VAL A 55 8.77 -2.32 0.51
N PHE A 56 8.39 -2.34 1.78
CA PHE A 56 7.31 -3.20 2.26
C PHE A 56 5.95 -2.73 1.72
N ASP A 57 5.72 -1.41 1.75
CA ASP A 57 4.52 -0.75 1.22
C ASP A 57 4.28 -1.09 -0.26
N MET A 58 5.35 -1.20 -1.05
CA MET A 58 5.29 -1.65 -2.44
C MET A 58 5.16 -3.17 -2.59
N ALA A 59 5.90 -3.93 -1.78
CA ALA A 59 5.99 -5.37 -1.94
C ALA A 59 4.65 -6.06 -1.65
N THR A 60 3.89 -5.58 -0.66
CA THR A 60 2.70 -6.29 -0.20
C THR A 60 1.55 -6.22 -1.22
N PRO A 61 1.27 -5.10 -1.92
CA PRO A 61 0.31 -5.10 -3.03
C PRO A 61 0.77 -5.92 -4.23
N LEU A 62 2.07 -5.96 -4.53
CA LEU A 62 2.60 -6.79 -5.62
C LEU A 62 2.45 -8.29 -5.31
N MET A 63 2.75 -8.69 -4.08
CA MET A 63 2.55 -10.07 -3.63
C MET A 63 1.07 -10.44 -3.60
N ALA A 64 0.21 -9.53 -3.12
CA ALA A 64 -1.24 -9.72 -3.14
C ALA A 64 -1.77 -9.86 -4.57
N TYR A 65 -1.29 -9.04 -5.51
CA TYR A 65 -1.66 -9.14 -6.93
C TYR A 65 -1.36 -10.52 -7.52
N CYS A 66 -0.25 -11.16 -7.12
CA CYS A 66 0.05 -12.53 -7.53
C CYS A 66 -0.99 -13.56 -7.06
N LEU A 67 -1.80 -13.23 -6.06
CA LEU A 67 -2.87 -14.07 -5.52
C LEU A 67 -4.25 -13.74 -6.12
N HIS A 68 -4.61 -12.46 -6.25
CA HIS A 68 -5.96 -12.05 -6.68
C HIS A 68 -6.07 -11.60 -8.15
N GLU A 69 -4.94 -11.30 -8.81
CA GLU A 69 -4.82 -10.94 -10.24
C GLU A 69 -5.74 -9.80 -10.74
N SER A 70 -6.12 -8.89 -9.85
CA SER A 70 -7.02 -7.76 -10.15
C SER A 70 -6.35 -6.41 -9.87
N TRP A 71 -6.88 -5.32 -10.43
CA TRP A 71 -6.34 -3.96 -10.24
C TRP A 71 -4.88 -3.73 -10.67
N GLY A 72 -4.34 -4.59 -11.54
CA GLY A 72 -2.94 -4.59 -11.97
C GLY A 72 -2.37 -3.22 -12.36
N PRO A 73 -3.06 -2.38 -13.17
CA PRO A 73 -2.57 -1.05 -13.51
C PRO A 73 -2.34 -0.15 -12.29
N PHE A 74 -3.22 -0.20 -11.29
CA PHE A 74 -3.12 0.60 -10.07
C PHE A 74 -1.95 0.12 -9.19
N VAL A 75 -1.83 -1.20 -9.03
CA VAL A 75 -0.73 -1.82 -8.28
C VAL A 75 0.62 -1.50 -8.94
N LEU A 76 0.70 -1.50 -10.28
CA LEU A 76 1.92 -1.16 -11.00
C LEU A 76 2.30 0.32 -10.83
N VAL A 77 1.35 1.25 -11.00
CA VAL A 77 1.61 2.69 -10.80
C VAL A 77 2.06 2.95 -9.36
N HIS A 78 1.40 2.32 -8.39
CA HIS A 78 1.78 2.38 -6.98
C HIS A 78 3.23 1.90 -6.76
N ALA A 79 3.59 0.75 -7.33
CA ALA A 79 4.94 0.20 -7.21
C ALA A 79 6.01 1.10 -7.85
N LEU A 80 5.72 1.72 -8.99
CA LEU A 80 6.64 2.67 -9.62
C LEU A 80 6.84 3.92 -8.76
N ALA A 81 5.76 4.48 -8.19
CA ALA A 81 5.84 5.63 -7.29
C ALA A 81 6.65 5.30 -6.03
N HIS A 82 6.43 4.14 -5.44
CA HIS A 82 7.16 3.68 -4.25
C HIS A 82 8.62 3.36 -4.55
N THR A 83 8.93 2.81 -5.72
CA THR A 83 10.32 2.61 -6.18
C THR A 83 11.06 3.96 -6.23
N TYR A 84 10.41 4.99 -6.76
CA TYR A 84 10.96 6.35 -6.75
C TYR A 84 11.21 6.84 -5.32
N TYR A 85 10.26 6.65 -4.39
CA TYR A 85 10.47 7.05 -3.00
C TYR A 85 11.59 6.29 -2.31
N VAL A 86 11.76 4.99 -2.55
CA VAL A 86 12.89 4.23 -2.00
C VAL A 86 14.23 4.81 -2.48
N TRP A 87 14.34 5.09 -3.78
CA TRP A 87 15.59 5.59 -4.38
C TRP A 87 15.88 7.04 -4.00
N ALA A 88 14.88 7.91 -4.07
CA ALA A 88 15.05 9.36 -3.98
C ALA A 88 14.60 9.95 -2.63
N TRP A 89 14.32 9.13 -1.60
CA TRP A 89 13.66 9.59 -0.36
C TRP A 89 14.26 10.86 0.25
N ASN A 90 15.59 10.93 0.31
CA ASN A 90 16.29 11.98 1.03
C ASN A 90 16.60 13.22 0.18
N SER A 91 16.60 13.10 -1.14
CA SER A 91 17.12 14.13 -2.05
C SER A 91 16.19 14.49 -3.22
N GLY A 92 15.22 13.64 -3.55
CA GLY A 92 14.30 13.85 -4.66
C GLY A 92 13.29 14.95 -4.35
N TYR A 93 13.04 15.84 -5.32
CA TYR A 93 12.11 16.96 -5.15
C TYR A 93 10.74 16.52 -4.62
N TYR A 94 10.11 15.53 -5.26
CA TYR A 94 8.79 15.05 -4.83
C TYR A 94 8.84 14.32 -3.49
N ALA A 95 9.92 13.57 -3.22
CA ALA A 95 10.10 12.85 -1.95
C ALA A 95 10.29 13.82 -0.75
N VAL A 96 11.07 14.87 -0.93
CA VAL A 96 11.23 15.95 0.07
C VAL A 96 9.89 16.65 0.28
N ARG A 97 9.18 16.98 -0.81
CA ARG A 97 7.89 17.67 -0.76
C ARG A 97 6.81 16.87 -0.02
N ILE A 98 6.59 15.60 -0.35
CA ILE A 98 5.59 14.74 0.32
C ILE A 98 5.95 14.55 1.80
N ARG A 99 7.24 14.43 2.12
CA ARG A 99 7.72 14.32 3.50
C ARG A 99 7.40 15.56 4.31
N ASP A 100 7.73 16.74 3.78
CA ASP A 100 7.47 18.00 4.45
C ASP A 100 5.96 18.24 4.60
N TRP A 101 5.15 17.83 3.62
CA TRP A 101 3.69 17.88 3.70
C TRP A 101 3.12 16.97 4.80
N SER A 102 3.74 15.81 5.01
CA SER A 102 3.32 14.76 5.95
C SER A 102 3.62 15.06 7.42
N VAL A 103 4.41 16.10 7.74
CA VAL A 103 4.76 16.42 9.13
C VAL A 103 3.57 17.00 9.91
N ARG A 104 3.53 16.76 11.23
CA ARG A 104 2.45 17.25 12.09
C ARG A 104 2.26 18.77 12.07
N GLU A 105 3.35 19.51 11.95
CA GLU A 105 3.37 20.98 12.01
C GLU A 105 3.26 21.68 10.64
N TYR A 106 2.88 20.96 9.58
CA TYR A 106 2.79 21.54 8.24
C TYR A 106 1.81 22.72 8.20
N ARG A 107 2.28 23.87 7.72
CA ARG A 107 1.54 25.14 7.72
C ARG A 107 0.90 25.51 6.37
N GLY A 108 1.00 24.64 5.36
CA GLY A 108 0.47 24.88 4.02
C GLY A 108 -0.96 24.34 3.80
N PRO A 109 -1.49 24.49 2.58
CA PRO A 109 -2.80 23.96 2.21
C PRO A 109 -2.89 22.44 2.39
N ARG A 110 -4.03 21.94 2.87
CA ARG A 110 -4.24 20.49 3.06
C ARG A 110 -4.57 19.76 1.77
N LEU A 111 -5.31 20.39 0.85
CA LEU A 111 -5.70 19.79 -0.44
C LEU A 111 -4.67 20.17 -1.51
N THR A 112 -3.64 19.34 -1.66
CA THR A 112 -2.58 19.50 -2.66
C THR A 112 -2.47 18.23 -3.51
N VAL A 113 -1.56 18.21 -4.49
CA VAL A 113 -1.19 16.95 -5.18
C VAL A 113 -0.73 15.88 -4.19
N ASP A 114 -0.09 16.27 -3.08
CA ASP A 114 0.36 15.33 -2.03
C ASP A 114 -0.83 14.60 -1.39
N PHE A 115 -1.90 15.34 -1.09
CA PHE A 115 -3.15 14.78 -0.61
C PHE A 115 -3.74 13.77 -1.61
N ALA A 116 -3.78 14.12 -2.90
CA ALA A 116 -4.30 13.24 -3.93
C ALA A 116 -3.46 11.96 -4.07
N LEU A 117 -2.13 12.06 -3.98
CA LEU A 117 -1.22 10.92 -4.00
C LEU A 117 -1.40 10.04 -2.76
N THR A 118 -1.52 10.60 -1.56
CA THR A 118 -1.80 9.81 -0.35
C THR A 118 -3.18 9.15 -0.41
N CYS A 119 -4.20 9.81 -0.97
CA CYS A 119 -5.50 9.17 -1.23
C CYS A 119 -5.39 8.02 -2.23
N PHE A 120 -4.56 8.16 -3.26
CA PHE A 120 -4.29 7.09 -4.21
C PHE A 120 -3.63 5.90 -3.53
N ASP A 121 -2.62 6.11 -2.67
CA ASP A 121 -1.98 5.03 -1.92
C ASP A 121 -3.00 4.29 -1.04
N ILE A 122 -3.82 5.03 -0.27
CA ILE A 122 -4.91 4.45 0.53
C ILE A 122 -5.86 3.62 -0.35
N ALA A 123 -6.27 4.14 -1.51
CA ALA A 123 -7.19 3.45 -2.40
C ALA A 123 -6.59 2.14 -2.94
N VAL A 124 -5.30 2.12 -3.32
CA VAL A 124 -4.62 0.91 -3.79
C VAL A 124 -4.61 -0.17 -2.71
N HIS A 125 -4.25 0.18 -1.47
CA HIS A 125 -4.27 -0.77 -0.36
C HIS A 125 -5.68 -1.30 -0.07
N LEU A 126 -6.70 -0.43 -0.06
CA LEU A 126 -8.09 -0.86 0.18
C LEU A 126 -8.63 -1.73 -0.95
N LEU A 127 -8.33 -1.42 -2.22
CA LEU A 127 -8.71 -2.24 -3.37
C LEU A 127 -8.05 -3.61 -3.33
N THR A 128 -6.77 -3.65 -2.95
CA THR A 128 -5.99 -4.89 -2.79
C THR A 128 -6.53 -5.73 -1.63
N ALA A 129 -6.78 -5.12 -0.48
CA ALA A 129 -7.41 -5.76 0.67
C ALA A 129 -8.79 -6.35 0.30
N HIS A 130 -9.63 -5.56 -0.37
CA HIS A 130 -10.94 -6.02 -0.83
C HIS A 130 -10.83 -7.20 -1.80
N ALA A 131 -9.86 -7.17 -2.73
CA ALA A 131 -9.63 -8.28 -3.66
C ALA A 131 -9.20 -9.57 -2.93
N LEU A 132 -8.27 -9.48 -1.96
CA LEU A 132 -7.86 -10.61 -1.13
C LEU A 132 -9.04 -11.19 -0.32
N PHE A 133 -9.87 -10.32 0.26
CA PHE A 133 -11.08 -10.74 0.99
C PHE A 133 -12.04 -11.53 0.07
N ARG A 134 -12.22 -11.06 -1.17
CA ARG A 134 -13.04 -11.74 -2.18
C ARG A 134 -12.46 -13.09 -2.59
N THR A 135 -11.14 -13.22 -2.68
CA THR A 135 -10.47 -14.46 -3.07
C THR A 135 -10.50 -15.53 -1.98
N PHE A 136 -10.29 -15.16 -0.70
CA PHE A 136 -10.03 -16.14 0.37
C PHE A 136 -11.08 -16.20 1.49
N LEU A 137 -11.92 -15.18 1.64
CA LEU A 137 -12.87 -15.08 2.76
C LEU A 137 -14.33 -15.10 2.33
N THR A 138 -14.61 -14.85 1.05
CA THR A 138 -15.96 -15.01 0.52
C THR A 138 -16.10 -16.46 0.06
N PRO A 139 -16.92 -17.31 0.70
CA PRO A 139 -17.24 -18.61 0.12
C PRO A 139 -17.79 -18.33 -1.27
N ALA A 140 -17.32 -19.05 -2.29
CA ALA A 140 -17.84 -18.94 -3.65
C ALA A 140 -19.37 -18.90 -3.54
N MET A 141 -19.98 -17.73 -3.79
CA MET A 141 -21.44 -17.68 -3.86
C MET A 141 -21.78 -18.70 -4.94
N PRO A 142 -22.64 -19.70 -4.67
CA PRO A 142 -23.11 -20.56 -5.73
C PRO A 142 -23.69 -19.61 -6.78
N LEU A 143 -23.07 -19.61 -7.96
CA LEU A 143 -23.64 -18.95 -9.12
C LEU A 143 -24.97 -19.66 -9.36
N LEU A 144 -26.06 -18.99 -8.97
CA LEU A 144 -27.41 -19.32 -9.40
C LEU A 144 -27.53 -19.08 -10.91
#